data_AF-Q4E3I5-F1
#
_entry.id   AF-Q4E3I5-F1
#
_cell.length_a   1.000
_cell.length_b   1.000
_cell.length_c   1.000
_cell.angle_alpha   90.00
_cell.angle_beta   90.00
_cell.angle_gamma   90.00
#
_symmetry.space_group_name_H-M   'P 1'
#
loop_
_entity.id
_entity.type
_entity.pdbx_description
1 polymer ?
#
loop_
_entity_poly.entity_id
_entity_poly.type
_entity_poly.pdbx_seq_one_letter_code
_entity_poly.pdbx_strand_id
1 'polypeptide(L)'
;MQPSMLAHDGKNAPRNSLSSSSSFKTVSSSASLGDDVGRMGMLLKNEALQTLFQDVKPTNEPVAPRQPGVLQIQYSRAFDYVMGLYRTMSAKFSGIGSPSSARWFLLTAFVLCQCNGHYTGWKDRRDVVLESARLLSSTREDLLVKWGTKEENSSGNEERLEKLMPLVENWLPAEAELKGPTGSFSEWRAVRWELNAVKCFNLNNHKNFQVWHHRKELLLEALARTDSPSRTSDLASMGLFDKYLIEHHGVHFRDIDERSLCNEVLNMDHKNYHVWLHRLWFVHAFYFLVQPPSWTALLNSYAASAGQREKSTAPLRQFVVQEKWEEYCLESNIPPCGLKDELGYTAVLIRDDNLNNSAWCHRFYLFDHDLIGVLLQTSSQHQPNDVEKVLRELCLDEMHYALQWCVYEPCNESSFVHARGVANVYQSAALRFYLSRDATGAYHNCLADRGPISSMEPLPSHYMCLKKKVPWDVFLATFSLMQQQLCVLRENVAPRAEEHRSRASASDNATVRMLHNCRSQFLLDNVYQVYAALYHGLFVLLEHLWCCYFTETERRCVNEVLPPEKYAEGAEAAAGIIKTQQLEYCVRFFLEHEVQAMELARRLVVEDSIRSKYWKNEIKIVMHRDYI
;
A
#
# COMPACT_ATOMS: atom_id res chain seq x y z
N MET A 1 58.85 -20.65 5.28
CA MET A 1 59.52 -19.94 6.39
C MET A 1 58.52 -18.95 6.95
N GLN A 2 57.89 -19.28 8.08
CA GLN A 2 57.04 -18.37 8.83
C GLN A 2 57.92 -17.32 9.53
N PRO A 3 57.55 -16.04 9.51
CA PRO A 3 57.95 -15.09 10.53
C PRO A 3 56.89 -15.09 11.62
N SER A 4 57.32 -15.48 12.82
CA SER A 4 56.59 -15.38 14.07
C SER A 4 56.87 -14.06 14.78
N MET A 5 55.88 -13.63 15.56
CA MET A 5 55.95 -12.73 16.72
C MET A 5 56.21 -11.25 16.45
N LEU A 6 55.21 -10.43 16.80
CA LEU A 6 55.35 -9.48 17.90
C LEU A 6 53.97 -9.26 18.54
N ALA A 7 53.89 -9.61 19.82
CA ALA A 7 52.79 -9.30 20.71
C ALA A 7 52.93 -7.85 21.19
N HIS A 8 51.83 -7.11 21.20
CA HIS A 8 51.70 -5.90 22.00
C HIS A 8 50.40 -5.97 22.81
N ASP A 9 50.57 -6.22 24.10
CA ASP A 9 49.61 -5.95 25.16
C ASP A 9 49.36 -4.45 25.29
N GLY A 10 48.11 -4.07 25.57
CA GLY A 10 47.76 -2.67 25.82
C GLY A 10 46.26 -2.41 25.99
N LYS A 11 45.74 -2.76 27.16
CA LYS A 11 44.40 -2.46 27.69
C LYS A 11 43.95 -1.01 27.45
N ASN A 12 42.72 -0.81 26.96
CA ASN A 12 41.81 0.22 27.47
C ASN A 12 40.34 0.00 27.03
N ALA A 13 39.53 -0.24 28.08
CA ALA A 13 38.08 -0.15 28.33
C ALA A 13 37.04 0.15 27.21
N PRO A 14 35.80 -0.37 27.36
CA PRO A 14 34.83 -0.50 26.28
C PRO A 14 34.05 0.80 26.03
N ARG A 15 33.93 1.18 24.76
CA ARG A 15 32.92 2.15 24.32
C ARG A 15 31.58 1.45 24.19
N ASN A 16 30.78 1.55 25.25
CA ASN A 16 29.34 1.43 25.20
C ASN A 16 28.79 2.38 24.12
N SER A 17 28.35 1.83 23.00
CA SER A 17 27.36 2.48 22.15
C SER A 17 26.28 1.44 21.87
N LEU A 18 25.28 1.48 22.75
CA LEU A 18 23.99 0.83 22.59
C LEU A 18 23.30 1.47 21.37
N SER A 19 23.64 0.98 20.18
CA SER A 19 22.77 1.15 19.02
C SER A 19 21.71 0.05 19.11
N SER A 20 20.54 0.41 19.61
CA SER A 20 19.33 -0.43 19.52
C SER A 20 18.86 -0.46 18.07
N SER A 21 19.57 -1.21 17.23
CA SER A 21 19.04 -1.64 15.94
C SER A 21 18.05 -2.77 16.25
N SER A 22 16.76 -2.48 16.16
CA SER A 22 15.71 -3.49 16.12
C SER A 22 15.82 -4.25 14.80
N SER A 23 16.80 -5.14 14.72
CA SER A 23 16.92 -6.07 13.60
C SER A 23 15.75 -7.03 13.69
N PHE A 24 14.80 -6.91 12.75
CA PHE A 24 13.75 -7.90 12.52
C PHE A 24 14.40 -9.25 12.19
N LYS A 25 14.67 -10.06 13.22
CA LYS A 25 15.01 -11.47 13.02
C LYS A 25 13.74 -12.16 12.56
N THR A 26 13.78 -12.65 11.32
CA THR A 26 12.80 -13.55 10.72
C THR A 26 12.58 -14.73 11.65
N VAL A 27 11.55 -14.67 12.49
CA VAL A 27 11.11 -15.81 13.29
C VAL A 27 10.54 -16.82 12.29
N SER A 28 11.18 -17.99 12.20
CA SER A 28 10.70 -19.12 11.41
C SER A 28 9.27 -19.47 11.86
N SER A 29 8.29 -19.08 11.06
CA SER A 29 6.87 -19.26 11.29
C SER A 29 6.44 -20.68 10.90
N SER A 30 6.66 -21.65 11.78
CA SER A 30 5.95 -22.94 11.70
C SER A 30 5.17 -23.28 12.98
N ALA A 31 5.32 -22.50 14.05
CA ALA A 31 4.68 -22.79 15.33
C ALA A 31 3.30 -22.14 15.54
N SER A 32 2.90 -21.08 14.82
CA SER A 32 1.61 -20.39 15.12
C SER A 32 0.38 -20.97 14.41
N LEU A 33 0.53 -21.58 13.23
CA LEU A 33 -0.62 -22.08 12.46
C LEU A 33 -1.37 -23.23 13.17
N GLY A 34 -0.64 -24.05 13.95
CA GLY A 34 -1.21 -25.22 14.63
C GLY A 34 -2.30 -24.85 15.65
N ASP A 35 -2.06 -23.81 16.45
CA ASP A 35 -3.00 -23.38 17.50
C ASP A 35 -4.26 -22.71 16.91
N ASP A 36 -4.10 -21.93 15.83
CA ASP A 36 -5.22 -21.21 15.20
C ASP A 36 -6.19 -22.14 14.47
N VAL A 37 -5.68 -23.20 13.82
CA VAL A 37 -6.53 -24.25 13.22
C VAL A 37 -7.29 -25.01 14.31
N GLY A 38 -6.64 -25.31 15.43
CA GLY A 38 -7.26 -25.94 16.59
C GLY A 38 -8.43 -25.14 17.15
N ARG A 39 -8.27 -23.81 17.27
CA ARG A 39 -9.31 -22.91 17.82
C ARG A 39 -10.58 -22.87 16.96
N MET A 40 -10.44 -22.73 15.64
CA MET A 40 -11.60 -22.78 14.72
C MET A 40 -12.27 -24.17 14.74
N GLY A 41 -11.47 -25.23 14.82
CA GLY A 41 -11.98 -26.61 14.92
C GLY A 41 -12.91 -26.84 16.12
N MET A 42 -12.73 -26.09 17.23
CA MET A 42 -13.62 -26.15 18.39
C MET A 42 -15.04 -25.63 18.08
N LEU A 43 -15.17 -24.62 17.22
CA LEU A 43 -16.46 -24.02 16.84
C LEU A 43 -17.26 -24.87 15.85
N LEU A 44 -16.63 -25.87 15.23
CA LEU A 44 -17.31 -26.83 14.36
C LEU A 44 -17.99 -27.96 15.15
N LYS A 45 -17.64 -28.14 16.44
CA LYS A 45 -18.20 -29.16 17.33
C LYS A 45 -19.46 -28.66 18.03
N ASN A 46 -20.62 -28.94 17.44
CA ASN A 46 -21.92 -28.46 17.95
C ASN A 46 -22.39 -29.16 19.23
N GLU A 47 -21.74 -30.24 19.65
CA GLU A 47 -22.04 -30.95 20.90
C GLU A 47 -21.89 -30.02 22.12
N ALA A 48 -20.94 -29.08 22.04
CA ALA A 48 -20.74 -28.04 23.05
C ALA A 48 -21.96 -27.13 23.17
N LEU A 49 -22.58 -26.74 22.05
CA LEU A 49 -23.79 -25.92 22.04
C LEU A 49 -25.00 -26.68 22.59
N GLN A 50 -25.14 -27.97 22.27
CA GLN A 50 -26.22 -28.79 22.82
C GLN A 50 -26.17 -28.83 24.35
N THR A 51 -24.96 -28.86 24.91
CA THR A 51 -24.75 -28.81 26.36
C THR A 51 -25.11 -27.43 26.92
N LEU A 52 -24.58 -26.36 26.34
CA LEU A 52 -24.76 -24.97 26.83
C LEU A 52 -26.17 -24.40 26.67
N PHE A 53 -26.93 -24.91 25.70
CA PHE A 53 -28.23 -24.40 25.26
C PHE A 53 -29.35 -25.45 25.35
N GLN A 54 -29.21 -26.47 26.21
CA GLN A 54 -30.26 -27.47 26.44
C GLN A 54 -31.61 -26.86 26.87
N ASP A 55 -31.58 -25.69 27.52
CA ASP A 55 -32.75 -24.92 27.95
C ASP A 55 -33.35 -24.02 26.86
N VAL A 56 -32.76 -23.96 25.66
CA VAL A 56 -33.14 -23.04 24.58
C VAL A 56 -33.64 -23.82 23.36
N LYS A 57 -34.88 -23.56 22.96
CA LYS A 57 -35.45 -24.09 21.71
C LYS A 57 -35.02 -23.22 20.51
N PRO A 58 -34.32 -23.75 19.50
CA PRO A 58 -33.94 -22.98 18.30
C PRO A 58 -35.17 -22.52 17.50
N THR A 59 -35.14 -21.28 17.01
CA THR A 59 -36.17 -20.72 16.13
C THR A 59 -35.79 -21.02 14.68
N ASN A 60 -36.62 -21.82 13.99
CA ASN A 60 -36.38 -22.15 12.58
C ASN A 60 -36.41 -20.90 11.70
N GLU A 61 -35.74 -20.98 10.55
CA GLU A 61 -35.81 -19.93 9.54
C GLU A 61 -37.28 -19.79 9.05
N PRO A 62 -37.81 -18.56 8.91
CA PRO A 62 -39.14 -18.36 8.37
C PRO A 62 -39.26 -18.98 6.96
N VAL A 63 -40.33 -19.73 6.71
CA VAL A 63 -40.59 -20.30 5.39
C VAL A 63 -41.00 -19.17 4.44
N ALA A 64 -40.07 -18.72 3.60
CA ALA A 64 -40.38 -17.79 2.52
C ALA A 64 -41.11 -18.52 1.37
N PRO A 65 -42.07 -17.87 0.69
CA PRO A 65 -42.70 -18.42 -0.51
C PRO A 65 -41.63 -18.77 -1.56
N ARG A 66 -41.70 -19.98 -2.12
CA ARG A 66 -40.79 -20.39 -3.20
C ARG A 66 -40.95 -19.46 -4.38
N GLN A 67 -39.87 -18.77 -4.76
CA GLN A 67 -39.83 -18.12 -6.06
C GLN A 67 -39.61 -19.18 -7.15
N PRO A 68 -40.47 -19.24 -8.18
CA PRO A 68 -40.29 -20.17 -9.28
C PRO A 68 -38.90 -20.00 -9.91
N GLY A 69 -38.16 -21.11 -10.06
CA GLY A 69 -36.84 -21.11 -10.70
C GLY A 69 -35.65 -20.75 -9.81
N VAL A 70 -35.86 -20.32 -8.55
CA VAL A 70 -34.75 -20.08 -7.62
C VAL A 70 -34.41 -21.37 -6.86
N LEU A 71 -33.16 -21.83 -7.00
CA LEU A 71 -32.66 -22.98 -6.25
C LEU A 71 -32.60 -22.66 -4.75
N GLN A 72 -33.15 -23.55 -3.94
CA GLN A 72 -33.08 -23.43 -2.49
C GLN A 72 -31.68 -23.87 -2.02
N ILE A 73 -31.05 -23.03 -1.20
CA ILE A 73 -29.80 -23.39 -0.52
C ILE A 73 -30.14 -24.47 0.51
N GLN A 74 -29.50 -25.63 0.40
CA GLN A 74 -29.62 -26.71 1.38
C GLN A 74 -28.60 -26.49 2.49
N TYR A 75 -29.03 -25.83 3.56
CA TYR A 75 -28.19 -25.66 4.74
C TYR A 75 -27.99 -26.98 5.49
N SER A 76 -26.86 -27.09 6.18
CA SER A 76 -26.58 -28.25 7.01
C SER A 76 -27.41 -28.19 8.30
N ARG A 77 -27.68 -29.35 8.92
CA ARG A 77 -28.37 -29.40 10.22
C ARG A 77 -27.64 -28.60 11.31
N ALA A 78 -26.31 -28.57 11.23
CA ALA A 78 -25.44 -27.77 12.07
C ALA A 78 -25.73 -26.27 11.91
N PHE A 79 -25.75 -25.79 10.67
CA PHE A 79 -26.06 -24.41 10.34
C PHE A 79 -27.44 -24.01 10.86
N ASP A 80 -28.47 -24.81 10.56
CA ASP A 80 -29.85 -24.53 10.98
C ASP A 80 -29.98 -24.45 12.51
N TYR A 81 -29.30 -25.35 13.22
CA TYR A 81 -29.30 -25.38 14.69
C TYR A 81 -28.65 -24.13 15.27
N VAL A 82 -27.44 -23.78 14.83
CA VAL A 82 -26.69 -22.60 15.32
C VAL A 82 -27.44 -21.31 15.00
N MET A 83 -27.88 -21.14 13.75
CA MET A 83 -28.62 -19.95 13.33
C MET A 83 -30.00 -19.88 14.01
N GLY A 84 -30.60 -21.03 14.33
CA GLY A 84 -31.84 -21.07 15.08
C GLY A 84 -31.68 -20.64 16.54
N LEU A 85 -30.61 -21.07 17.21
CA LEU A 85 -30.24 -20.56 18.53
C LEU A 85 -29.99 -19.05 18.49
N TYR A 86 -29.26 -18.57 17.49
CA TYR A 86 -28.96 -17.16 17.32
C TYR A 86 -30.24 -16.33 17.15
N ARG A 87 -31.18 -16.77 16.30
CA ARG A 87 -32.49 -16.11 16.15
C ARG A 87 -33.31 -16.08 17.45
N THR A 88 -33.31 -17.18 18.21
CA THR A 88 -34.02 -17.22 19.49
C THR A 88 -33.43 -16.24 20.50
N MET A 89 -32.09 -16.20 20.58
CA MET A 89 -31.37 -15.40 21.57
C MET A 89 -31.29 -13.92 21.17
N SER A 90 -31.20 -13.60 19.88
CA SER A 90 -31.02 -12.23 19.39
C SER A 90 -32.14 -11.28 19.82
N ALA A 91 -33.37 -11.78 19.95
CA ALA A 91 -34.52 -11.01 20.44
C ALA A 91 -34.30 -10.39 21.83
N LYS A 92 -33.40 -10.96 22.66
CA LYS A 92 -33.07 -10.46 23.99
C LYS A 92 -31.69 -9.80 24.07
N PHE A 93 -30.72 -10.28 23.28
CA PHE A 93 -29.30 -9.95 23.48
C PHE A 93 -28.68 -9.13 22.33
N SER A 94 -29.34 -9.01 21.17
CA SER A 94 -28.85 -8.20 20.05
C SER A 94 -29.21 -6.73 20.22
N GLY A 95 -28.38 -5.83 19.68
CA GLY A 95 -28.62 -4.39 19.71
C GLY A 95 -27.92 -3.64 20.84
N ILE A 96 -27.97 -2.31 20.75
CA ILE A 96 -27.33 -1.37 21.69
C ILE A 96 -28.15 -1.32 22.98
N GLY A 97 -27.48 -1.37 24.14
CA GLY A 97 -28.13 -1.33 25.45
C GLY A 97 -28.83 -2.62 25.86
N SER A 98 -28.87 -3.64 24.99
CA SER A 98 -29.31 -4.98 25.36
C SER A 98 -28.35 -5.60 26.37
N PRO A 99 -28.84 -6.41 27.32
CA PRO A 99 -27.96 -7.17 28.20
C PRO A 99 -27.06 -8.13 27.39
N SER A 100 -26.02 -8.63 28.02
CA SER A 100 -25.22 -9.73 27.48
C SER A 100 -25.21 -10.94 28.42
N SER A 101 -24.64 -12.03 27.94
CA SER A 101 -24.29 -13.19 28.74
C SER A 101 -23.12 -13.92 28.09
N ALA A 102 -22.34 -14.66 28.88
CA ALA A 102 -21.26 -15.50 28.36
C ALA A 102 -21.75 -16.49 27.28
N ARG A 103 -22.95 -17.06 27.44
CA ARG A 103 -23.60 -17.92 26.43
C ARG A 103 -23.84 -17.17 25.12
N TRP A 104 -24.43 -15.98 25.18
CA TRP A 104 -24.68 -15.15 24.00
C TRP A 104 -23.38 -14.81 23.27
N PHE A 105 -22.37 -14.35 24.01
CA PHE A 105 -21.09 -13.97 23.44
C PHE A 105 -20.38 -15.15 22.78
N LEU A 106 -20.39 -16.33 23.41
CA LEU A 106 -19.87 -17.56 22.84
C LEU A 106 -20.64 -17.99 21.58
N LEU A 107 -21.98 -17.91 21.60
CA LEU A 107 -22.82 -18.25 20.44
C LEU A 107 -22.47 -17.40 19.21
N THR A 108 -22.10 -16.14 19.38
CA THR A 108 -21.67 -15.29 18.25
C THR A 108 -20.48 -15.89 17.50
N ALA A 109 -19.52 -16.53 18.20
CA ALA A 109 -18.39 -17.19 17.56
C ALA A 109 -18.83 -18.39 16.69
N PHE A 110 -19.76 -19.21 17.19
CA PHE A 110 -20.34 -20.31 16.42
C PHE A 110 -21.09 -19.81 15.18
N VAL A 111 -21.87 -18.74 15.31
CA VAL A 111 -22.57 -18.10 14.18
C VAL A 111 -21.58 -17.67 13.11
N LEU A 112 -20.49 -17.02 13.50
CA LEU A 112 -19.45 -16.57 12.57
C LEU A 112 -18.68 -17.73 11.94
N CYS A 113 -18.56 -18.87 12.63
CA CYS A 113 -18.01 -20.09 12.05
C CYS A 113 -18.94 -20.70 10.99
N GLN A 114 -20.26 -20.59 11.15
CA GLN A 114 -21.24 -21.07 10.16
C GLN A 114 -21.40 -20.10 8.98
N CYS A 115 -21.33 -18.79 9.24
CA CYS A 115 -21.44 -17.74 8.25
C CYS A 115 -20.47 -16.59 8.58
N ASN A 116 -19.24 -16.69 8.10
CA ASN A 116 -18.19 -15.70 8.34
C ASN A 116 -18.51 -14.31 7.76
N GLY A 117 -19.44 -14.21 6.81
CA GLY A 117 -19.94 -12.95 6.23
C GLY A 117 -21.14 -12.35 6.97
N HIS A 118 -21.57 -12.94 8.09
CA HIS A 118 -22.78 -12.52 8.79
C HIS A 118 -22.58 -11.17 9.52
N TYR A 119 -22.88 -10.07 8.82
CA TYR A 119 -22.69 -8.70 9.30
C TYR A 119 -23.24 -8.45 10.72
N THR A 120 -24.50 -8.81 10.99
CA THR A 120 -25.11 -8.61 12.31
C THR A 120 -24.40 -9.42 13.40
N GLY A 121 -23.82 -10.56 13.05
CA GLY A 121 -23.10 -11.42 14.01
C GLY A 121 -21.78 -10.76 14.45
N TRP A 122 -21.05 -10.19 13.49
CA TRP A 122 -19.86 -9.37 13.77
C TRP A 122 -20.23 -8.14 14.60
N LYS A 123 -21.29 -7.43 14.20
CA LYS A 123 -21.79 -6.26 14.92
C LYS A 123 -22.14 -6.58 16.37
N ASP A 124 -22.93 -7.62 16.62
CA ASP A 124 -23.32 -8.02 17.97
C ASP A 124 -22.10 -8.40 18.82
N ARG A 125 -21.13 -9.09 18.24
CA ARG A 125 -19.88 -9.46 18.91
C ARG A 125 -19.07 -8.22 19.29
N ARG A 126 -18.92 -7.28 18.37
CA ARG A 126 -18.24 -5.99 18.56
C ARG A 126 -18.88 -5.16 19.66
N ASP A 127 -20.21 -5.05 19.65
CA ASP A 127 -20.95 -4.27 20.65
C ASP A 127 -20.78 -4.86 22.06
N VAL A 128 -20.71 -6.20 22.20
CA VAL A 128 -20.37 -6.83 23.49
C VAL A 128 -18.95 -6.48 23.92
N VAL A 129 -17.96 -6.54 23.02
CA VAL A 129 -16.55 -6.27 23.34
C VAL A 129 -16.32 -4.82 23.77
N LEU A 130 -16.96 -3.86 23.10
CA LEU A 130 -16.75 -2.43 23.34
C LEU A 130 -17.60 -1.87 24.50
N GLU A 131 -18.61 -2.59 24.99
CA GLU A 131 -19.41 -2.16 26.15
C GLU A 131 -18.95 -2.87 27.42
N SER A 132 -18.30 -2.15 28.34
CA SER A 132 -17.69 -2.71 29.56
C SER A 132 -18.65 -3.58 30.37
N ALA A 133 -19.87 -3.12 30.62
CA ALA A 133 -20.89 -3.88 31.36
C ALA A 133 -21.31 -5.19 30.65
N ARG A 134 -21.33 -5.19 29.31
CA ARG A 134 -21.68 -6.37 28.52
C ARG A 134 -20.54 -7.38 28.49
N LEU A 135 -19.30 -6.94 28.33
CA LEU A 135 -18.16 -7.85 28.33
C LEU A 135 -17.90 -8.44 29.71
N LEU A 136 -18.02 -7.64 30.78
CA LEU A 136 -17.87 -8.10 32.17
C LEU A 136 -18.97 -9.09 32.59
N SER A 137 -20.15 -9.05 31.95
CA SER A 137 -21.21 -10.06 32.11
C SER A 137 -21.12 -11.23 31.12
N SER A 138 -19.99 -11.33 30.41
CA SER A 138 -19.73 -12.34 29.38
C SER A 138 -18.37 -13.02 29.55
N THR A 139 -17.85 -13.11 30.78
CA THR A 139 -16.55 -13.73 31.08
C THR A 139 -16.66 -15.23 31.36
N ARG A 140 -15.51 -15.91 31.44
CA ARG A 140 -15.42 -17.31 31.88
C ARG A 140 -16.01 -17.48 33.28
N GLU A 141 -15.69 -16.59 34.21
CA GLU A 141 -16.17 -16.62 35.59
C GLU A 141 -17.70 -16.46 35.67
N ASP A 142 -18.28 -15.56 34.87
CA ASP A 142 -19.74 -15.37 34.80
C ASP A 142 -20.45 -16.65 34.31
N LEU A 143 -19.86 -17.34 33.31
CA LEU A 143 -20.40 -18.61 32.83
C LEU A 143 -20.37 -19.67 33.93
N LEU A 144 -19.23 -19.82 34.63
CA LEU A 144 -19.04 -20.83 35.67
C LEU A 144 -19.98 -20.62 36.87
N VAL A 145 -20.16 -19.38 37.32
CA VAL A 145 -21.11 -19.05 38.40
C VAL A 145 -22.54 -19.40 38.01
N LYS A 146 -22.97 -19.06 36.79
CA LYS A 146 -24.30 -19.38 36.28
C LYS A 146 -24.51 -20.88 36.04
N TRP A 147 -23.44 -21.61 35.73
CA TRP A 147 -23.49 -23.06 35.56
C TRP A 147 -23.64 -23.77 36.91
N GLY A 148 -22.81 -23.42 37.89
CA GLY A 148 -22.83 -24.03 39.23
C GLY A 148 -24.10 -23.75 40.03
N THR A 149 -24.83 -22.67 39.73
CA THR A 149 -26.09 -22.31 40.41
C THR A 149 -27.33 -22.99 39.85
N LYS A 150 -27.28 -23.61 38.65
CA LYS A 150 -28.47 -24.11 37.96
C LYS A 150 -28.81 -25.58 38.17
N GLU A 151 -27.88 -26.43 38.61
CA GLU A 151 -28.11 -27.88 38.65
C GLU A 151 -27.48 -28.58 39.87
N GLU A 152 -28.32 -29.09 40.77
CA GLU A 152 -27.95 -29.86 41.98
C GLU A 152 -27.40 -31.29 41.71
N ASN A 153 -27.11 -31.66 40.45
CA ASN A 153 -26.52 -32.97 40.10
C ASN A 153 -25.02 -32.84 39.80
N SER A 154 -24.18 -32.99 40.82
CA SER A 154 -22.74 -32.68 40.78
C SER A 154 -21.90 -33.59 39.86
N SER A 155 -22.17 -34.90 39.77
CA SER A 155 -21.23 -35.85 39.14
C SER A 155 -21.16 -35.79 37.61
N GLY A 156 -22.30 -35.61 36.92
CA GLY A 156 -22.32 -35.52 35.45
C GLY A 156 -21.93 -34.14 34.92
N ASN A 157 -21.97 -33.11 35.78
CA ASN A 157 -21.68 -31.73 35.40
C ASN A 157 -20.20 -31.42 35.35
N GLU A 158 -19.40 -32.02 36.23
CA GLU A 158 -17.94 -31.88 36.19
C GLU A 158 -17.37 -32.39 34.86
N GLU A 159 -17.76 -33.60 34.41
CA GLU A 159 -17.28 -34.17 33.14
C GLU A 159 -17.70 -33.34 31.91
N ARG A 160 -18.93 -32.83 31.90
CA ARG A 160 -19.43 -31.96 30.82
C ARG A 160 -18.70 -30.63 30.80
N LEU A 161 -18.48 -30.04 31.97
CA LEU A 161 -17.77 -28.78 32.10
C LEU A 161 -16.32 -28.93 31.65
N GLU A 162 -15.63 -30.00 32.07
CA GLU A 162 -14.26 -30.32 31.65
C GLU A 162 -14.13 -30.40 30.13
N LYS A 163 -15.12 -31.01 29.43
CA LYS A 163 -15.15 -31.05 27.95
C LYS A 163 -15.37 -29.67 27.30
N LEU A 164 -16.04 -28.74 27.99
CA LEU A 164 -16.29 -27.38 27.51
C LEU A 164 -15.15 -26.41 27.81
N MET A 165 -14.31 -26.69 28.81
CA MET A 165 -13.27 -25.75 29.27
C MET A 165 -12.35 -25.26 28.15
N PRO A 166 -11.82 -26.11 27.24
CA PRO A 166 -10.97 -25.62 26.15
C PRO A 166 -11.66 -24.59 25.23
N LEU A 167 -12.96 -24.78 24.97
CA LEU A 167 -13.78 -23.86 24.19
C LEU A 167 -13.99 -22.55 24.96
N VAL A 168 -14.35 -22.64 26.24
CA VAL A 168 -14.58 -21.49 27.13
C VAL A 168 -13.30 -20.66 27.29
N GLU A 169 -12.16 -21.31 27.46
CA GLU A 169 -10.86 -20.65 27.59
C GLU A 169 -10.44 -19.89 26.33
N ASN A 170 -10.76 -20.42 25.14
CA ASN A 170 -10.39 -19.78 23.89
C ASN A 170 -11.34 -18.67 23.43
N TRP A 171 -12.62 -18.73 23.82
CA TRP A 171 -13.68 -17.88 23.25
C TRP A 171 -14.41 -16.98 24.24
N LEU A 172 -14.07 -17.05 25.53
CA LEU A 172 -14.49 -16.10 26.56
C LEU A 172 -13.26 -15.55 27.28
N PRO A 173 -13.22 -14.25 27.62
CA PRO A 173 -12.13 -13.69 28.41
C PRO A 173 -12.28 -14.05 29.88
N ALA A 174 -11.16 -14.24 30.59
CA ALA A 174 -11.16 -14.16 32.04
C ALA A 174 -11.29 -12.70 32.49
N GLU A 175 -11.94 -12.43 33.62
CA GLU A 175 -12.12 -11.07 34.13
C GLU A 175 -10.78 -10.33 34.33
N ALA A 176 -9.74 -11.05 34.79
CA ALA A 176 -8.39 -10.50 34.94
C ALA A 176 -7.73 -10.09 33.60
N GLU A 177 -8.15 -10.70 32.48
CA GLU A 177 -7.63 -10.35 31.15
C GLU A 177 -8.14 -8.99 30.67
N LEU A 178 -9.22 -8.47 31.27
CA LEU A 178 -9.92 -7.23 30.88
C LEU A 178 -9.57 -6.03 31.76
N LYS A 179 -8.81 -6.23 32.85
CA LYS A 179 -8.52 -5.18 33.84
C LYS A 179 -7.18 -4.49 33.58
N GLY A 180 -7.15 -3.16 33.57
CA GLY A 180 -5.92 -2.37 33.49
C GLY A 180 -5.11 -2.36 34.81
N PRO A 181 -4.00 -1.59 34.88
CA PRO A 181 -3.13 -1.50 36.05
C PRO A 181 -3.85 -1.03 37.34
N THR A 182 -4.91 -0.24 37.20
CA THR A 182 -5.75 0.24 38.31
C THR A 182 -6.78 -0.78 38.78
N GLY A 183 -6.90 -1.94 38.12
CA GLY A 183 -7.94 -2.93 38.35
C GLY A 183 -9.30 -2.60 37.71
N SER A 184 -9.45 -1.44 37.06
CA SER A 184 -10.65 -1.09 36.29
C SER A 184 -10.67 -1.79 34.93
N PHE A 185 -11.85 -1.88 34.31
CA PHE A 185 -11.97 -2.34 32.91
C PHE A 185 -11.04 -1.52 32.00
N SER A 186 -10.44 -2.18 31.02
CA SER A 186 -9.60 -1.57 30.00
C SER A 186 -10.11 -1.96 28.61
N GLU A 187 -10.54 -0.95 27.87
CA GLU A 187 -10.99 -1.07 26.48
C GLU A 187 -9.89 -1.67 25.60
N TRP A 188 -8.64 -1.21 25.74
CA TRP A 188 -7.52 -1.73 24.96
C TRP A 188 -7.17 -3.18 25.29
N ARG A 189 -7.35 -3.63 26.54
CA ARG A 189 -7.22 -5.06 26.87
C ARG A 189 -8.35 -5.90 26.26
N ALA A 190 -9.58 -5.39 26.28
CA ALA A 190 -10.71 -6.03 25.62
C ALA A 190 -10.51 -6.15 24.10
N VAL A 191 -10.06 -5.07 23.46
CA VAL A 191 -9.71 -5.07 22.03
C VAL A 191 -8.57 -6.04 21.75
N ARG A 192 -7.46 -5.99 22.49
CA ARG A 192 -6.35 -6.95 22.34
C ARG A 192 -6.82 -8.40 22.45
N TRP A 193 -7.66 -8.70 23.44
CA TRP A 193 -8.19 -10.04 23.63
C TRP A 193 -9.00 -10.48 22.41
N GLU A 194 -9.91 -9.62 21.92
CA GLU A 194 -10.76 -9.94 20.76
C GLU A 194 -9.95 -10.08 19.47
N LEU A 195 -8.99 -9.18 19.22
CA LEU A 195 -8.08 -9.25 18.08
C LEU A 195 -7.31 -10.59 18.07
N ASN A 196 -6.89 -11.08 19.23
CA ASN A 196 -6.26 -12.39 19.35
C ASN A 196 -7.27 -13.53 19.16
N ALA A 197 -8.47 -13.43 19.74
CA ALA A 197 -9.52 -14.45 19.61
C ALA A 197 -9.88 -14.70 18.14
N VAL A 198 -10.13 -13.64 17.38
CA VAL A 198 -10.61 -13.70 15.99
C VAL A 198 -9.52 -13.82 14.93
N LYS A 199 -8.23 -13.80 15.32
CA LYS A 199 -7.10 -13.99 14.40
C LYS A 199 -7.29 -15.20 13.48
N CYS A 200 -7.75 -16.32 14.05
CA CYS A 200 -8.02 -17.54 13.32
C CYS A 200 -9.07 -17.38 12.20
N PHE A 201 -10.06 -16.48 12.34
CA PHE A 201 -10.99 -16.15 11.26
C PHE A 201 -10.28 -15.43 10.10
N ASN A 202 -9.36 -14.50 10.39
CA ASN A 202 -8.59 -13.80 9.37
C ASN A 202 -7.68 -14.75 8.59
N LEU A 203 -7.02 -15.69 9.27
CA LEU A 203 -6.13 -16.65 8.61
C LEU A 203 -6.92 -17.63 7.72
N ASN A 204 -8.04 -18.17 8.20
CA ASN A 204 -8.83 -19.14 7.45
C ASN A 204 -9.74 -18.51 6.38
N ASN A 205 -10.10 -17.23 6.55
CA ASN A 205 -11.05 -16.53 5.67
C ASN A 205 -10.50 -15.17 5.24
N HIS A 206 -9.23 -15.11 4.86
CA HIS A 206 -8.51 -13.85 4.58
C HIS A 206 -9.10 -13.00 3.46
N LYS A 207 -9.96 -13.56 2.60
CA LYS A 207 -10.69 -12.81 1.56
C LYS A 207 -12.05 -12.28 2.03
N ASN A 208 -12.45 -12.53 3.27
CA ASN A 208 -13.70 -12.04 3.81
C ASN A 208 -13.49 -10.63 4.39
N PHE A 209 -14.13 -9.65 3.75
CA PHE A 209 -14.09 -8.24 4.17
C PHE A 209 -14.60 -8.00 5.60
N GLN A 210 -15.64 -8.73 6.05
CA GLN A 210 -16.27 -8.49 7.36
C GLN A 210 -15.31 -8.73 8.52
N VAL A 211 -14.42 -9.73 8.39
CA VAL A 211 -13.43 -10.04 9.43
C VAL A 211 -12.41 -8.91 9.58
N TRP A 212 -11.95 -8.34 8.45
CA TRP A 212 -11.05 -7.17 8.46
C TRP A 212 -11.75 -5.92 8.97
N HIS A 213 -13.00 -5.71 8.55
CA HIS A 213 -13.81 -4.58 8.98
C HIS A 213 -14.05 -4.59 10.49
N HIS A 214 -14.35 -5.74 11.08
CA HIS A 214 -14.52 -5.91 12.53
C HIS A 214 -13.28 -5.45 13.31
N ARG A 215 -12.08 -5.91 12.91
CA ARG A 215 -10.81 -5.50 13.54
C ARG A 215 -10.59 -4.00 13.44
N LYS A 216 -10.84 -3.44 12.25
CA LYS A 216 -10.75 -1.99 11.99
C LYS A 216 -11.68 -1.20 12.92
N GLU A 217 -12.94 -1.60 13.05
CA GLU A 217 -13.90 -0.89 13.90
C GLU A 217 -13.54 -0.97 15.38
N LEU A 218 -13.07 -2.12 15.88
CA LEU A 218 -12.60 -2.26 17.27
C LEU A 218 -11.49 -1.25 17.59
N LEU A 219 -10.50 -1.15 16.70
CA LEU A 219 -9.38 -0.23 16.84
C LEU A 219 -9.80 1.23 16.71
N LEU A 220 -10.66 1.56 15.75
CA LEU A 220 -11.17 2.93 15.57
C LEU A 220 -11.98 3.39 16.78
N GLU A 221 -12.85 2.54 17.33
CA GLU A 221 -13.64 2.90 18.51
C GLU A 221 -12.76 3.07 19.74
N ALA A 222 -11.82 2.15 20.00
CA ALA A 222 -10.89 2.28 21.12
C ALA A 222 -10.01 3.53 20.99
N LEU A 223 -9.57 3.86 19.78
CA LEU A 223 -8.83 5.08 19.51
C LEU A 223 -9.70 6.33 19.72
N ALA A 224 -10.98 6.29 19.33
CA ALA A 224 -11.92 7.39 19.54
C ALA A 224 -12.19 7.65 21.03
N ARG A 225 -12.26 6.59 21.84
CA ARG A 225 -12.47 6.61 23.30
C ARG A 225 -11.19 6.74 24.12
N THR A 226 -10.04 6.93 23.47
CA THR A 226 -8.79 7.24 24.17
C THR A 226 -8.93 8.65 24.76
N ASP A 227 -9.50 8.71 25.97
CA ASP A 227 -9.72 9.91 26.77
C ASP A 227 -8.37 10.37 27.32
N SER A 228 -7.72 11.26 26.60
CA SER A 228 -6.56 11.97 27.11
C SER A 228 -6.69 13.47 26.82
N PRO A 229 -6.56 14.36 27.83
CA PRO A 229 -6.39 15.79 27.60
C PRO A 229 -5.22 16.08 26.64
N SER A 230 -4.28 15.14 26.55
CA SER A 230 -3.10 15.16 25.72
C SER A 230 -3.15 14.10 24.60
N ARG A 231 -4.33 13.67 24.11
CA ARG A 231 -4.47 12.66 23.04
C ARG A 231 -3.52 12.90 21.87
N THR A 232 -3.38 14.16 21.44
CA THR A 232 -2.45 14.56 20.38
C THR A 232 -0.98 14.32 20.75
N SER A 233 -0.61 14.54 22.01
CA SER A 233 0.74 14.28 22.53
C SER A 233 1.01 12.78 22.64
N ASP A 234 0.05 12.00 23.14
CA ASP A 234 0.25 10.56 23.33
C ASP A 234 0.38 9.84 21.99
N LEU A 235 -0.39 10.26 20.97
CA LEU A 235 -0.30 9.75 19.60
C LEU A 235 0.81 10.38 18.76
N ALA A 236 1.66 11.25 19.33
CA ALA A 236 2.69 11.96 18.55
C ALA A 236 3.84 11.02 18.09
N SER A 237 4.06 9.90 18.77
CA SER A 237 5.03 8.90 18.35
C SER A 237 4.66 7.51 18.88
N MET A 238 5.20 6.46 18.25
CA MET A 238 5.00 5.08 18.72
C MET A 238 5.42 4.91 20.19
N GLY A 239 6.55 5.52 20.60
CA GLY A 239 7.05 5.39 21.97
C GLY A 239 6.16 6.09 23.01
N LEU A 240 5.59 7.24 22.66
CA LEU A 240 4.64 7.94 23.54
C LEU A 240 3.33 7.17 23.66
N PHE A 241 2.84 6.62 22.55
CA PHE A 241 1.60 5.85 22.57
C PHE A 241 1.77 4.50 23.26
N ASP A 242 2.89 3.81 23.05
CA ASP A 242 3.22 2.57 23.77
C ASP A 242 3.32 2.83 25.28
N LYS A 243 3.96 3.94 25.68
CA LYS A 243 4.01 4.35 27.09
C LYS A 243 2.60 4.58 27.66
N TYR A 244 1.74 5.31 26.95
CA TYR A 244 0.35 5.50 27.34
C TYR A 244 -0.39 4.17 27.53
N LEU A 245 -0.28 3.26 26.55
CA LEU A 245 -0.91 1.94 26.61
C LEU A 245 -0.42 1.11 27.81
N ILE A 246 0.87 1.16 28.13
CA ILE A 246 1.44 0.46 29.29
C ILE A 246 0.90 1.07 30.59
N GLU A 247 0.99 2.39 30.74
CA GLU A 247 0.64 3.09 31.99
C GLU A 247 -0.86 3.01 32.32
N HIS A 248 -1.73 3.12 31.31
CA HIS A 248 -3.18 3.17 31.51
C HIS A 248 -3.88 1.83 31.29
N HIS A 249 -3.30 0.93 30.50
CA HIS A 249 -3.98 -0.30 30.07
C HIS A 249 -3.16 -1.57 30.26
N GLY A 250 -1.86 -1.49 30.57
CA GLY A 250 -1.00 -2.66 30.75
C GLY A 250 -0.88 -3.51 29.48
N VAL A 251 -0.94 -2.86 28.31
CA VAL A 251 -0.73 -3.48 27.00
C VAL A 251 0.35 -2.73 26.24
N HIS A 252 0.96 -3.39 25.27
CA HIS A 252 1.91 -2.74 24.36
C HIS A 252 1.26 -2.46 23.01
N PHE A 253 1.79 -1.47 22.27
CA PHE A 253 1.39 -1.20 20.90
C PHE A 253 1.57 -2.44 20.00
N ARG A 254 2.64 -3.22 20.20
CA ARG A 254 2.86 -4.48 19.46
C ARG A 254 1.72 -5.49 19.62
N ASP A 255 0.94 -5.40 20.71
CA ASP A 255 -0.17 -6.31 20.98
C ASP A 255 -1.40 -5.99 20.12
N ILE A 256 -1.45 -4.79 19.53
CA ILE A 256 -2.51 -4.31 18.64
C ILE A 256 -1.99 -3.95 17.24
N ASP A 257 -0.73 -4.28 16.95
CA ASP A 257 -0.07 -3.97 15.69
C ASP A 257 -0.49 -4.94 14.58
N GLU A 258 -1.47 -4.50 13.79
CA GLU A 258 -2.06 -5.28 12.70
C GLU A 258 -1.08 -5.59 11.57
N ARG A 259 0.06 -4.88 11.48
CA ARG A 259 1.07 -5.15 10.43
C ARG A 259 1.60 -6.57 10.50
N SER A 260 1.72 -7.13 11.71
CA SER A 260 2.17 -8.51 11.93
C SER A 260 1.22 -9.53 11.30
N LEU A 261 -0.09 -9.41 11.58
CA LEU A 261 -1.12 -10.23 10.97
C LEU A 261 -1.21 -10.02 9.46
N CYS A 262 -1.11 -8.79 8.99
CA CYS A 262 -1.06 -8.50 7.56
C CYS A 262 0.11 -9.23 6.89
N ASN A 263 1.30 -9.27 7.51
CA ASN A 263 2.44 -10.01 6.99
C ASN A 263 2.17 -11.51 6.93
N GLU A 264 1.60 -12.11 7.98
CA GLU A 264 1.25 -13.53 7.99
C GLU A 264 0.31 -13.88 6.82
N VAL A 265 -0.69 -13.03 6.56
CA VAL A 265 -1.62 -13.25 5.46
C VAL A 265 -1.00 -12.96 4.09
N LEU A 266 -0.21 -11.90 3.94
CA LEU A 266 0.46 -11.58 2.69
C LEU A 266 1.52 -12.65 2.32
N ASN A 267 2.10 -13.35 3.28
CA ASN A 267 2.93 -14.52 3.00
C ASN A 267 2.14 -15.69 2.40
N MET A 268 0.84 -15.79 2.68
CA MET A 268 -0.06 -16.80 2.08
C MET A 268 -0.65 -16.33 0.74
N ASP A 269 -1.05 -15.05 0.66
CA ASP A 269 -1.64 -14.42 -0.52
C ASP A 269 -1.14 -12.98 -0.64
N HIS A 270 0.02 -12.80 -1.29
CA HIS A 270 0.73 -11.52 -1.40
C HIS A 270 -0.03 -10.45 -2.22
N LYS A 271 -1.05 -10.86 -2.99
CA LYS A 271 -1.92 -9.96 -3.78
C LYS A 271 -3.29 -9.74 -3.13
N ASN A 272 -3.47 -10.16 -1.88
CA ASN A 272 -4.75 -10.02 -1.20
C ASN A 272 -5.12 -8.55 -0.97
N TYR A 273 -6.02 -8.03 -1.80
CA TYR A 273 -6.50 -6.65 -1.76
C TYR A 273 -7.10 -6.25 -0.40
N HIS A 274 -7.82 -7.15 0.29
CA HIS A 274 -8.41 -6.83 1.60
C HIS A 274 -7.33 -6.54 2.64
N VAL A 275 -6.22 -7.28 2.60
CA VAL A 275 -5.11 -7.12 3.54
C VAL A 275 -4.34 -5.84 3.23
N TRP A 276 -4.10 -5.56 1.95
CA TRP A 276 -3.46 -4.30 1.54
C TRP A 276 -4.27 -3.08 1.95
N LEU A 277 -5.59 -3.09 1.73
CA LEU A 277 -6.47 -2.02 2.23
C LEU A 277 -6.45 -1.88 3.75
N HIS A 278 -6.46 -3.00 4.48
CA HIS A 278 -6.42 -2.99 5.95
C HIS A 278 -5.09 -2.46 6.46
N ARG A 279 -3.97 -2.93 5.90
CA ARG A 279 -2.63 -2.44 6.21
C ARG A 279 -2.52 -0.94 5.96
N LEU A 280 -2.96 -0.47 4.78
CA LEU A 280 -2.94 0.94 4.42
C LEU A 280 -3.74 1.77 5.43
N TRP A 281 -4.96 1.34 5.76
CA TRP A 281 -5.75 2.02 6.79
C TRP A 281 -5.04 2.04 8.15
N PHE A 282 -4.46 0.92 8.58
CA PHE A 282 -3.83 0.81 9.90
C PHE A 282 -2.65 1.77 10.04
N VAL A 283 -1.75 1.80 9.04
CA VAL A 283 -0.58 2.68 9.10
C VAL A 283 -0.97 4.17 9.06
N HIS A 284 -2.12 4.52 8.47
CA HIS A 284 -2.68 5.87 8.50
C HIS A 284 -3.44 6.20 9.80
N ALA A 285 -4.09 5.21 10.42
CA ALA A 285 -4.75 5.39 11.71
C ALA A 285 -3.73 5.72 12.81
N PHE A 286 -2.51 5.18 12.69
CA PHE A 286 -1.38 5.47 13.55
C PHE A 286 -0.31 6.24 12.77
N TYR A 287 -0.56 7.52 12.48
CA TYR A 287 0.23 8.35 11.56
C TYR A 287 1.75 8.35 11.82
N PHE A 288 2.21 8.16 13.06
CA PHE A 288 3.64 8.00 13.37
C PHE A 288 4.30 6.83 12.62
N LEU A 289 3.54 5.88 12.06
CA LEU A 289 4.00 4.79 11.22
C LEU A 289 4.29 5.19 9.78
N VAL A 290 3.71 6.29 9.28
CA VAL A 290 3.94 6.82 7.92
C VAL A 290 4.40 8.26 7.93
N GLN A 291 4.73 8.81 9.10
CA GLN A 291 5.25 10.16 9.20
C GLN A 291 6.54 10.27 8.38
N PRO A 292 6.62 11.26 7.46
CA PRO A 292 7.82 11.48 6.67
C PRO A 292 8.96 12.05 7.54
N PRO A 293 10.20 12.06 7.03
CA PRO A 293 11.30 12.72 7.71
C PRO A 293 11.03 14.22 7.91
N SER A 294 11.57 14.80 8.99
CA SER A 294 11.51 16.25 9.17
C SER A 294 12.33 16.98 8.12
N TRP A 295 11.92 18.21 7.78
CA TRP A 295 12.68 19.08 6.87
C TRP A 295 14.14 19.25 7.32
N THR A 296 14.39 19.44 8.62
CA THR A 296 15.76 19.51 9.15
C THR A 296 16.58 18.25 8.83
N ALA A 297 16.00 17.06 8.99
CA ALA A 297 16.68 15.81 8.67
C ALA A 297 16.96 15.68 7.16
N LEU A 298 16.01 16.07 6.31
CA LEU A 298 16.15 16.07 4.85
C LEU A 298 17.26 17.02 4.39
N LEU A 299 17.22 18.27 4.88
CA LEU A 299 18.19 19.30 4.52
C LEU A 299 19.61 18.90 4.94
N ASN A 300 19.77 18.34 6.14
CA ASN A 300 21.07 17.84 6.60
C ASN A 300 21.60 16.70 5.73
N SER A 301 20.73 15.76 5.34
CA SER A 301 21.09 14.63 4.47
C SER A 301 21.56 15.10 3.08
N TYR A 302 20.82 16.02 2.46
CA TYR A 302 21.14 16.52 1.13
C TYR A 302 22.28 17.56 1.12
N ALA A 303 22.49 18.31 2.20
CA ALA A 303 23.67 19.16 2.35
C ALA A 303 24.95 18.33 2.40
N ALA A 304 24.95 17.21 3.14
CA ALA A 304 26.09 16.30 3.19
C ALA A 304 26.41 15.68 1.81
N SER A 305 25.39 15.36 1.02
CA SER A 305 25.56 14.83 -0.34
C SER A 305 26.12 15.87 -1.33
N ALA A 306 25.82 17.16 -1.14
CA ALA A 306 26.22 18.22 -2.05
C ALA A 306 27.73 18.50 -2.02
N GLY A 307 28.38 18.34 -0.87
CA GLY A 307 29.84 18.49 -0.75
C GLY A 307 30.63 17.50 -1.61
N GLN A 308 30.03 16.39 -2.05
CA GLN A 308 30.66 15.46 -2.99
C GLN A 308 30.39 15.79 -4.47
N ARG A 309 29.43 16.68 -4.77
CA ARG A 309 28.90 16.93 -6.13
C ARG A 309 29.42 18.18 -6.84
N GLU A 310 30.18 19.07 -6.18
CA GLU A 310 30.72 20.32 -6.78
C GLU A 310 31.63 20.12 -8.02
N LYS A 311 31.85 18.88 -8.48
CA LYS A 311 32.62 18.55 -9.68
C LYS A 311 31.79 18.27 -10.94
N SER A 312 30.45 18.24 -10.87
CA SER A 312 29.59 17.95 -12.03
C SER A 312 28.90 19.21 -12.58
N THR A 313 28.96 19.39 -13.90
CA THR A 313 28.21 20.44 -14.64
C THR A 313 26.81 19.99 -15.05
N ALA A 314 26.44 18.72 -14.82
CA ALA A 314 25.14 18.18 -15.21
C ALA A 314 24.02 18.63 -14.24
N PRO A 315 22.82 18.98 -14.75
CA PRO A 315 21.72 19.46 -13.92
C PRO A 315 21.11 18.39 -13.00
N LEU A 316 21.25 17.10 -13.36
CA LEU A 316 20.79 15.95 -12.57
C LEU A 316 21.92 14.96 -12.34
N ARG A 317 21.85 14.20 -11.24
CA ARG A 317 22.71 13.03 -11.01
C ARG A 317 22.45 12.00 -12.11
N GLN A 318 23.50 11.57 -12.82
CA GLN A 318 23.40 10.55 -13.86
C GLN A 318 22.94 9.21 -13.26
N PHE A 319 22.10 8.49 -13.99
CA PHE A 319 21.74 7.12 -13.65
C PHE A 319 22.91 6.18 -13.91
N VAL A 320 23.22 5.31 -12.95
CA VAL A 320 24.28 4.31 -13.04
C VAL A 320 23.67 2.95 -12.73
N VAL A 321 23.84 1.98 -13.62
CA VAL A 321 23.38 0.59 -13.40
C VAL A 321 24.17 -0.02 -12.24
N GLN A 322 23.46 -0.53 -11.23
CA GLN A 322 24.04 -1.06 -10.00
C GLN A 322 24.16 -2.59 -10.01
N GLU A 323 25.31 -3.14 -10.44
CA GLU A 323 25.51 -4.60 -10.52
C GLU A 323 25.12 -5.38 -9.25
N LYS A 324 25.25 -4.76 -8.06
CA LYS A 324 24.77 -5.30 -6.77
C LYS A 324 23.35 -4.86 -6.43
N TRP A 325 22.42 -5.10 -7.34
CA TRP A 325 21.06 -4.56 -7.23
C TRP A 325 20.26 -5.12 -6.05
N GLU A 326 20.51 -6.36 -5.64
CA GLU A 326 19.82 -7.01 -4.51
C GLU A 326 20.12 -6.32 -3.17
N GLU A 327 21.34 -5.79 -3.03
CA GLU A 327 21.73 -4.98 -1.87
C GLU A 327 21.17 -3.56 -2.04
N TYR A 328 21.37 -2.96 -3.21
CA TYR A 328 20.96 -1.58 -3.52
C TYR A 328 19.44 -1.36 -3.39
N CYS A 329 18.60 -2.33 -3.78
CA CYS A 329 17.16 -2.18 -3.73
C CYS A 329 16.59 -2.14 -2.30
N LEU A 330 17.38 -2.53 -1.29
CA LEU A 330 17.00 -2.44 0.12
C LEU A 330 17.54 -1.17 0.78
N GLU A 331 18.44 -0.45 0.11
CA GLU A 331 18.94 0.83 0.61
C GLU A 331 17.86 1.90 0.51
N SER A 332 17.72 2.69 1.57
CA SER A 332 16.74 3.77 1.64
C SER A 332 17.46 5.10 1.85
N ASN A 333 17.26 6.01 0.89
CA ASN A 333 17.87 7.34 0.86
C ASN A 333 17.18 8.36 1.77
N ILE A 334 16.05 8.00 2.39
CA ILE A 334 15.38 8.89 3.33
C ILE A 334 15.94 8.74 4.76
N PRO A 335 16.03 9.85 5.53
CA PRO A 335 16.41 9.80 6.93
C PRO A 335 15.46 8.90 7.76
N PRO A 336 15.89 8.44 8.96
CA PRO A 336 15.04 7.64 9.83
C PRO A 336 13.71 8.32 10.16
N CYS A 337 12.60 7.62 9.89
CA CYS A 337 11.22 8.04 10.19
C CYS A 337 10.29 6.82 10.07
N GLY A 338 9.02 6.95 10.47
CA GLY A 338 8.04 5.85 10.33
C GLY A 338 7.87 5.39 8.88
N LEU A 339 7.76 6.34 7.95
CA LEU A 339 7.61 6.04 6.51
C LEU A 339 8.76 5.19 5.95
N LYS A 340 9.97 5.34 6.49
CA LYS A 340 11.15 4.55 6.07
C LYS A 340 10.95 3.06 6.29
N ASP A 341 10.39 2.67 7.42
CA ASP A 341 10.17 1.26 7.75
C ASP A 341 9.15 0.64 6.80
N GLU A 342 8.10 1.38 6.45
CA GLU A 342 7.06 0.93 5.54
C GLU A 342 7.56 0.86 4.07
N LEU A 343 8.36 1.82 3.63
CA LEU A 343 9.05 1.75 2.34
C LEU A 343 10.06 0.59 2.30
N GLY A 344 10.79 0.35 3.38
CA GLY A 344 11.69 -0.80 3.51
C GLY A 344 10.95 -2.12 3.42
N TYR A 345 9.76 -2.20 4.03
CA TYR A 345 8.88 -3.37 3.90
C TYR A 345 8.46 -3.62 2.44
N THR A 346 8.01 -2.60 1.71
CA THR A 346 7.69 -2.77 0.28
C THR A 346 8.91 -3.17 -0.54
N ALA A 347 10.11 -2.67 -0.23
CA ALA A 347 11.33 -3.03 -0.91
C ALA A 347 11.67 -4.52 -0.74
N VAL A 348 11.48 -5.09 0.46
CA VAL A 348 11.65 -6.53 0.71
C VAL A 348 10.67 -7.35 -0.13
N LEU A 349 9.39 -6.95 -0.15
CA LEU A 349 8.39 -7.68 -0.94
C LEU A 349 8.65 -7.60 -2.44
N ILE A 350 9.07 -6.45 -2.96
CA ILE A 350 9.42 -6.26 -4.38
C ILE A 350 10.69 -7.04 -4.72
N ARG A 351 11.67 -7.11 -3.81
CA ARG A 351 12.86 -7.94 -4.00
C ARG A 351 12.49 -9.43 -4.11
N ASP A 352 11.60 -9.90 -3.23
CA ASP A 352 11.22 -11.30 -3.16
C ASP A 352 10.26 -11.70 -4.32
N ASP A 353 9.40 -10.78 -4.76
CA ASP A 353 8.57 -10.90 -5.96
C ASP A 353 8.41 -9.52 -6.64
N ASN A 354 9.20 -9.29 -7.67
CA ASN A 354 9.18 -8.01 -8.40
C ASN A 354 7.92 -7.81 -9.26
N LEU A 355 7.16 -8.87 -9.53
CA LEU A 355 5.85 -8.83 -10.20
C LEU A 355 4.68 -8.62 -9.22
N ASN A 356 4.99 -8.35 -7.94
CA ASN A 356 4.01 -8.01 -6.93
C ASN A 356 3.49 -6.58 -7.14
N ASN A 357 2.58 -6.41 -8.09
CA ASN A 357 1.95 -5.12 -8.38
C ASN A 357 1.30 -4.46 -7.15
N SER A 358 0.80 -5.23 -6.19
CA SER A 358 0.23 -4.68 -4.95
C SER A 358 1.28 -3.99 -4.09
N ALA A 359 2.48 -4.56 -3.98
CA ALA A 359 3.60 -3.93 -3.27
C ALA A 359 4.07 -2.65 -3.97
N TRP A 360 4.14 -2.65 -5.31
CA TRP A 360 4.43 -1.45 -6.10
C TRP A 360 3.38 -0.36 -5.90
N CYS A 361 2.10 -0.69 -5.98
CA CYS A 361 1.02 0.28 -5.75
C CYS A 361 1.06 0.87 -4.33
N HIS A 362 1.28 0.03 -3.30
CA HIS A 362 1.41 0.51 -1.93
C HIS A 362 2.62 1.44 -1.76
N ARG A 363 3.79 1.05 -2.31
CA ARG A 363 4.99 1.89 -2.31
C ARG A 363 4.74 3.24 -2.98
N PHE A 364 4.12 3.24 -4.16
CA PHE A 364 3.81 4.46 -4.88
C PHE A 364 2.87 5.38 -4.08
N TYR A 365 1.83 4.82 -3.47
CA TYR A 365 0.90 5.58 -2.63
C TYR A 365 1.64 6.25 -1.46
N LEU A 366 2.46 5.51 -0.72
CA LEU A 366 3.26 6.03 0.38
C LEU A 366 4.20 7.16 -0.07
N PHE A 367 4.82 7.01 -1.24
CA PHE A 367 5.71 8.01 -1.79
C PHE A 367 4.97 9.28 -2.22
N ASP A 368 3.88 9.16 -2.99
CA ASP A 368 3.11 10.30 -3.47
C ASP A 368 2.37 11.00 -2.31
N HIS A 369 1.58 10.26 -1.55
CA HIS A 369 0.70 10.82 -0.53
C HIS A 369 1.45 11.21 0.75
N ASP A 370 2.23 10.29 1.33
CA ASP A 370 2.77 10.44 2.69
C ASP A 370 4.14 11.11 2.72
N LEU A 371 4.88 11.08 1.60
CA LEU A 371 6.13 11.84 1.46
C LEU A 371 5.89 13.16 0.72
N ILE A 372 5.68 13.11 -0.60
CA ILE A 372 5.68 14.32 -1.42
C ILE A 372 4.50 15.23 -1.08
N GLY A 373 3.29 14.67 -0.94
CA GLY A 373 2.09 15.42 -0.57
C GLY A 373 2.21 16.15 0.77
N VAL A 374 2.75 15.48 1.79
CA VAL A 374 2.98 16.08 3.12
C VAL A 374 4.08 17.15 3.09
N LEU A 375 5.17 16.90 2.35
CA LEU A 375 6.26 17.87 2.23
C LEU A 375 5.78 19.15 1.53
N LEU A 376 5.00 19.04 0.46
CA LEU A 376 4.40 20.21 -0.21
C LEU A 376 3.52 21.04 0.72
N GLN A 377 2.71 20.39 1.58
CA GLN A 377 1.84 21.10 2.53
C GLN A 377 2.61 21.83 3.63
N THR A 378 3.84 21.38 3.93
CA THR A 378 4.68 21.92 5.01
C THR A 378 5.85 22.77 4.49
N SER A 379 5.95 22.99 3.17
CA SER A 379 7.10 23.65 2.55
C SER A 379 7.17 25.17 2.78
N SER A 380 6.08 25.81 3.21
CA SER A 380 5.96 27.27 3.36
C SER A 380 6.94 27.87 4.38
N GLN A 381 7.48 27.04 5.29
CA GLN A 381 8.42 27.45 6.34
C GLN A 381 9.89 27.39 5.88
N HIS A 382 10.15 27.00 4.65
CA HIS A 382 11.49 26.70 4.14
C HIS A 382 11.87 27.55 2.92
N GLN A 383 13.17 27.72 2.70
CA GLN A 383 13.66 28.49 1.57
C GLN A 383 13.30 27.80 0.26
N PRO A 384 12.84 28.54 -0.78
CA PRO A 384 12.32 27.88 -1.96
C PRO A 384 13.32 27.02 -2.74
N ASN A 385 14.59 27.45 -2.80
CA ASN A 385 15.64 26.68 -3.46
C ASN A 385 15.92 25.36 -2.72
N ASP A 386 15.78 25.36 -1.39
CA ASP A 386 15.95 24.17 -0.58
C ASP A 386 14.79 23.18 -0.78
N VAL A 387 13.55 23.69 -0.81
CA VAL A 387 12.35 22.89 -1.10
C VAL A 387 12.46 22.22 -2.46
N GLU A 388 12.75 22.99 -3.51
CA GLU A 388 12.87 22.47 -4.88
C GLU A 388 13.97 21.40 -4.98
N LYS A 389 15.13 21.65 -4.34
CA LYS A 389 16.23 20.69 -4.29
C LYS A 389 15.83 19.39 -3.60
N VAL A 390 15.18 19.46 -2.43
CA VAL A 390 14.75 18.27 -1.68
C VAL A 390 13.74 17.45 -2.49
N LEU A 391 12.71 18.09 -3.05
CA LEU A 391 11.69 17.42 -3.85
C LEU A 391 12.31 16.73 -5.08
N ARG A 392 13.21 17.42 -5.78
CA ARG A 392 13.91 16.87 -6.95
C ARG A 392 14.74 15.65 -6.58
N GLU A 393 15.53 15.72 -5.50
CA GLU A 393 16.40 14.61 -5.12
C GLU A 393 15.62 13.39 -4.60
N LEU A 394 14.55 13.59 -3.82
CA LEU A 394 13.69 12.49 -3.38
C LEU A 394 13.04 11.75 -4.56
N CYS A 395 12.45 12.50 -5.50
CA CYS A 395 11.87 11.90 -6.70
C CYS A 395 12.93 11.28 -7.61
N LEU A 396 14.13 11.85 -7.68
CA LEU A 396 15.23 11.30 -8.45
C LEU A 396 15.71 9.96 -7.89
N ASP A 397 15.88 9.88 -6.56
CA ASP A 397 16.26 8.64 -5.86
C ASP A 397 15.22 7.54 -6.07
N GLU A 398 13.93 7.86 -5.95
CA GLU A 398 12.84 6.90 -6.12
C GLU A 398 12.65 6.49 -7.59
N MET A 399 12.80 7.41 -8.53
CA MET A 399 12.78 7.09 -9.96
C MET A 399 13.97 6.19 -10.33
N HIS A 400 15.16 6.47 -9.78
CA HIS A 400 16.34 5.61 -9.98
C HIS A 400 16.12 4.22 -9.41
N TYR A 401 15.47 4.08 -8.25
CA TYR A 401 15.07 2.79 -7.69
C TYR A 401 14.21 1.98 -8.69
N ALA A 402 13.18 2.58 -9.27
CA ALA A 402 12.33 1.91 -10.25
C ALA A 402 13.06 1.63 -11.58
N LEU A 403 13.92 2.54 -12.04
CA LEU A 403 14.73 2.34 -13.26
C LEU A 403 15.76 1.22 -13.13
N GLN A 404 16.32 0.99 -11.93
CA GLN A 404 17.13 -0.21 -11.68
C GLN A 404 16.32 -1.46 -11.99
N TRP A 405 15.09 -1.56 -11.48
CA TRP A 405 14.19 -2.69 -11.79
C TRP A 405 13.86 -2.80 -13.27
N CYS A 406 13.69 -1.69 -14.00
CA CYS A 406 13.51 -1.74 -15.45
C CYS A 406 14.72 -2.35 -16.17
N VAL A 407 15.95 -2.12 -15.68
CA VAL A 407 17.17 -2.72 -16.24
C VAL A 407 17.25 -4.21 -15.90
N TYR A 408 16.97 -4.61 -14.65
CA TYR A 408 17.11 -6.01 -14.22
C TYR A 408 15.98 -6.90 -14.71
N GLU A 409 14.75 -6.40 -14.70
CA GLU A 409 13.57 -7.12 -15.17
C GLU A 409 12.74 -6.26 -16.14
N PRO A 410 13.16 -6.17 -17.41
CA PRO A 410 12.41 -5.44 -18.42
C PRO A 410 11.00 -6.00 -18.72
N CYS A 411 10.64 -7.20 -18.24
CA CYS A 411 9.27 -7.71 -18.32
C CYS A 411 8.31 -6.99 -17.34
N ASN A 412 8.84 -6.37 -16.28
CA ASN A 412 8.03 -5.91 -15.17
C ASN A 412 7.38 -4.56 -15.48
N GLU A 413 6.14 -4.58 -15.97
CA GLU A 413 5.37 -3.36 -16.25
C GLU A 413 5.30 -2.41 -15.03
N SER A 414 5.20 -2.95 -13.80
CA SER A 414 5.04 -2.15 -12.59
C SER A 414 6.21 -1.19 -12.38
N SER A 415 7.46 -1.58 -12.67
CA SER A 415 8.61 -0.68 -12.50
C SER A 415 8.61 0.48 -13.51
N PHE A 416 8.18 0.25 -14.75
CA PHE A 416 8.03 1.32 -15.75
C PHE A 416 6.93 2.31 -15.36
N VAL A 417 5.78 1.78 -14.92
CA VAL A 417 4.65 2.59 -14.48
C VAL A 417 5.03 3.39 -13.23
N HIS A 418 5.75 2.79 -12.28
CA HIS A 418 6.22 3.46 -11.08
C HIS A 418 7.21 4.59 -11.40
N ALA A 419 8.22 4.33 -12.23
CA ALA A 419 9.18 5.37 -12.65
C ALA A 419 8.49 6.57 -13.30
N ARG A 420 7.55 6.30 -14.23
CA ARG A 420 6.73 7.34 -14.88
C ARG A 420 5.86 8.09 -13.86
N GLY A 421 5.24 7.36 -12.92
CA GLY A 421 4.44 7.93 -11.85
C GLY A 421 5.25 8.91 -11.00
N VAL A 422 6.46 8.54 -10.59
CA VAL A 422 7.35 9.39 -9.80
C VAL A 422 7.77 10.64 -10.57
N ALA A 423 8.09 10.51 -11.87
CA ALA A 423 8.39 11.66 -12.72
C ALA A 423 7.19 12.63 -12.82
N ASN A 424 5.97 12.11 -12.92
CA ASN A 424 4.74 12.91 -12.93
C ASN A 424 4.48 13.60 -11.59
N VAL A 425 4.71 12.91 -10.46
CA VAL A 425 4.62 13.48 -9.12
C VAL A 425 5.57 14.66 -8.98
N TYR A 426 6.83 14.51 -9.41
CA TYR A 426 7.79 15.61 -9.40
C TYR A 426 7.33 16.79 -10.26
N GLN A 427 6.90 16.52 -11.50
CA GLN A 427 6.44 17.57 -12.42
C GLN A 427 5.28 18.36 -11.80
N SER A 428 4.29 17.67 -11.25
CA SER A 428 3.12 18.29 -10.62
C SER A 428 3.52 19.07 -9.36
N ALA A 429 4.38 18.50 -8.53
CA ALA A 429 4.91 19.14 -7.32
C ALA A 429 5.69 20.43 -7.64
N ALA A 430 6.62 20.37 -8.60
CA ALA A 430 7.44 21.50 -9.02
C ALA A 430 6.59 22.62 -9.61
N LEU A 431 5.61 22.28 -10.45
CA LEU A 431 4.72 23.27 -11.06
C LEU A 431 3.79 23.92 -10.04
N ARG A 432 3.20 23.15 -9.12
CA ARG A 432 2.38 23.68 -8.00
C ARG A 432 3.18 24.62 -7.11
N PHE A 433 4.41 24.23 -6.81
CA PHE A 433 5.32 25.03 -5.99
C PHE A 433 5.67 26.35 -6.67
N TYR A 434 6.00 26.31 -7.96
CA TYR A 434 6.27 27.51 -8.76
C TYR A 434 5.06 28.46 -8.81
N LEU A 435 3.89 27.95 -9.19
CA LEU A 435 2.67 28.75 -9.32
C LEU A 435 2.21 29.36 -7.98
N SER A 436 2.43 28.66 -6.87
CA SER A 436 2.05 29.17 -5.54
C SER A 436 2.98 30.28 -5.05
N ARG A 437 4.20 30.39 -5.59
CA ARG A 437 5.16 31.46 -5.25
C ARG A 437 4.96 32.71 -6.10
N ASP A 438 4.69 32.52 -7.39
CA ASP A 438 4.61 33.62 -8.37
C ASP A 438 3.18 34.19 -8.50
N ALA A 439 2.25 33.74 -7.64
CA ALA A 439 0.90 34.29 -7.56
C ALA A 439 0.92 35.76 -7.09
N THR A 440 0.97 36.69 -8.05
CA THR A 440 0.68 38.10 -7.81
C THR A 440 -0.83 38.27 -7.65
N GLY A 441 -1.30 38.32 -6.40
CA GLY A 441 -2.73 38.41 -6.06
C GLY A 441 -3.26 37.11 -5.45
N ALA A 442 -4.47 37.17 -4.89
CA ALA A 442 -5.12 36.11 -4.09
C ALA A 442 -5.47 34.81 -4.86
N TYR A 443 -4.60 34.36 -5.76
CA TYR A 443 -4.78 33.17 -6.57
C TYR A 443 -4.47 31.90 -5.77
N HIS A 444 -5.38 30.94 -5.93
CA HIS A 444 -5.41 29.59 -5.38
C HIS A 444 -4.10 29.04 -4.81
N ASN A 445 -4.16 28.53 -3.58
CA ASN A 445 -3.12 27.68 -3.00
C ASN A 445 -2.99 26.38 -3.81
N CYS A 446 -2.19 26.38 -4.88
CA CYS A 446 -2.02 25.22 -5.75
C CYS A 446 -1.34 24.04 -5.00
N LEU A 447 -0.70 24.30 -3.84
CA LEU A 447 -0.13 23.25 -2.98
C LEU A 447 -1.21 22.33 -2.37
N ALA A 448 -2.48 22.75 -2.35
CA ALA A 448 -3.58 21.92 -1.87
C ALA A 448 -4.12 20.96 -2.96
N ASP A 449 -3.77 21.17 -4.22
CA ASP A 449 -4.22 20.32 -5.33
C ASP A 449 -3.56 18.93 -5.23
N ARG A 450 -4.30 17.88 -5.59
CA ARG A 450 -3.86 16.48 -5.51
C ARG A 450 -3.93 15.78 -6.87
N GLY A 451 -3.17 14.70 -7.03
CA GLY A 451 -3.14 13.87 -8.24
C GLY A 451 -2.34 14.47 -9.41
N PRO A 452 -2.25 13.78 -10.55
CA PRO A 452 -1.62 14.30 -11.77
C PRO A 452 -2.40 15.49 -12.36
N ILE A 453 -1.71 16.50 -12.88
CA ILE A 453 -2.35 17.70 -13.46
C ILE A 453 -3.20 17.34 -14.70
N SER A 454 -2.71 16.49 -15.61
CA SER A 454 -3.50 16.10 -16.79
C SER A 454 -4.73 15.24 -16.49
N SER A 455 -4.77 14.56 -15.34
CA SER A 455 -5.94 13.75 -14.95
C SER A 455 -7.10 14.56 -14.33
N MET A 456 -6.94 15.88 -14.19
CA MET A 456 -7.96 16.72 -13.56
C MET A 456 -9.06 17.06 -14.57
N GLU A 457 -10.26 16.50 -14.39
CA GLU A 457 -11.44 16.87 -15.18
C GLU A 457 -12.50 17.62 -14.35
N PRO A 458 -12.89 18.85 -14.74
CA PRO A 458 -12.26 19.69 -15.76
C PRO A 458 -10.91 20.24 -15.29
N LEU A 459 -9.97 20.45 -16.22
CA LEU A 459 -8.65 20.99 -15.87
C LEU A 459 -8.80 22.41 -15.31
N PRO A 460 -8.34 22.67 -14.07
CA PRO A 460 -8.48 23.99 -13.45
C PRO A 460 -7.86 25.12 -14.27
N SER A 461 -8.49 26.29 -14.24
CA SER A 461 -8.08 27.45 -15.05
C SER A 461 -6.66 27.95 -14.74
N HIS A 462 -6.15 27.69 -13.54
CA HIS A 462 -4.76 28.01 -13.19
C HIS A 462 -3.74 27.14 -13.92
N TYR A 463 -4.10 25.94 -14.37
CA TYR A 463 -3.26 25.05 -15.19
C TYR A 463 -3.43 25.24 -16.70
N MET A 464 -4.36 26.09 -17.14
CA MET A 464 -4.54 26.43 -18.55
C MET A 464 -3.56 27.54 -18.99
N CYS A 465 -3.08 27.42 -20.24
CA CYS A 465 -2.24 28.41 -20.91
C CYS A 465 -1.00 28.80 -20.08
N LEU A 466 -0.30 27.83 -19.49
CA LEU A 466 0.83 28.06 -18.58
C LEU A 466 1.94 28.88 -19.22
N LYS A 467 2.10 28.90 -20.56
CA LYS A 467 3.05 29.78 -21.24
C LYS A 467 2.90 31.27 -20.84
N LYS A 468 1.69 31.71 -20.47
CA LYS A 468 1.43 33.08 -20.01
C LYS A 468 1.91 33.36 -18.58
N LYS A 469 2.22 32.30 -17.81
CA LYS A 469 2.47 32.34 -16.36
C LYS A 469 3.83 31.74 -15.99
N VAL A 470 4.34 30.83 -16.81
CA VAL A 470 5.53 30.00 -16.54
C VAL A 470 6.47 30.12 -17.73
N PRO A 471 7.67 30.69 -17.54
CA PRO A 471 8.71 30.71 -18.55
C PRO A 471 9.04 29.31 -19.09
N TRP A 472 9.46 29.23 -20.35
CA TRP A 472 9.73 27.96 -21.02
C TRP A 472 10.79 27.11 -20.32
N ASP A 473 11.88 27.73 -19.89
CA ASP A 473 12.98 27.10 -19.16
C ASP A 473 12.52 26.51 -17.82
N VAL A 474 11.68 27.26 -17.08
CA VAL A 474 11.07 26.78 -15.84
C VAL A 474 10.14 25.60 -16.11
N PHE A 475 9.24 25.71 -17.10
CA PHE A 475 8.31 24.64 -17.44
C PHE A 475 9.07 23.37 -17.86
N LEU A 476 10.08 23.50 -18.71
CA LEU A 476 10.90 22.37 -19.15
C LEU A 476 11.65 21.73 -17.98
N ALA A 477 12.14 22.52 -17.02
CA ALA A 477 12.80 21.99 -15.83
C ALA A 477 11.88 21.12 -14.95
N THR A 478 10.56 21.37 -14.96
CA THR A 478 9.58 20.48 -14.27
C THR A 478 9.53 19.07 -14.88
N PHE A 479 9.93 18.91 -16.14
CA PHE A 479 10.00 17.63 -16.84
C PHE A 479 11.38 16.98 -16.82
N SER A 480 12.35 17.54 -16.09
CA SER A 480 13.74 17.05 -16.07
C SER A 480 13.86 15.56 -15.70
N LEU A 481 13.05 15.07 -14.75
CA LEU A 481 13.02 13.64 -14.40
C LEU A 481 12.42 12.77 -15.51
N MET A 482 11.34 13.22 -16.16
CA MET A 482 10.75 12.52 -17.31
C MET A 482 11.75 12.41 -18.47
N GLN A 483 12.49 13.49 -18.76
CA GLN A 483 13.53 13.49 -19.78
C GLN A 483 14.65 12.52 -19.43
N GLN A 484 15.10 12.48 -18.17
CA GLN A 484 16.11 11.51 -17.76
C GLN A 484 15.59 10.07 -17.86
N GLN A 485 14.35 9.81 -17.45
CA GLN A 485 13.73 8.49 -17.62
C GLN A 485 13.74 8.06 -19.08
N LEU A 486 13.34 8.93 -20.01
CA LEU A 486 13.38 8.65 -21.45
C LEU A 486 14.81 8.33 -21.94
N CYS A 487 15.82 9.08 -21.48
CA CYS A 487 17.22 8.79 -21.79
C CYS A 487 17.65 7.41 -21.27
N VAL A 488 17.38 7.10 -19.99
CA VAL A 488 17.76 5.80 -19.39
C VAL A 488 17.05 4.63 -20.06
N LEU A 489 15.77 4.79 -20.41
CA LEU A 489 15.03 3.78 -21.15
C LEU A 489 15.65 3.50 -22.53
N ARG A 490 16.14 4.54 -23.23
CA ARG A 490 16.80 4.39 -24.55
C ARG A 490 18.22 3.83 -24.45
N GLU A 491 19.00 4.32 -23.50
CA GLU A 491 20.46 4.09 -23.45
C GLU A 491 20.84 2.87 -22.61
N ASN A 492 20.03 2.51 -21.61
CA ASN A 492 20.33 1.42 -20.69
C ASN A 492 19.35 0.26 -20.82
N VAL A 493 18.03 0.55 -20.81
CA VAL A 493 17.01 -0.52 -20.74
C VAL A 493 16.74 -1.16 -22.11
N ALA A 494 16.55 -0.36 -23.16
CA ALA A 494 16.26 -0.88 -24.49
C ALA A 494 17.38 -1.79 -25.05
N PRO A 495 18.68 -1.45 -24.94
CA PRO A 495 19.76 -2.34 -25.38
C PRO A 495 19.76 -3.66 -24.61
N ARG A 496 19.48 -3.61 -23.30
CA ARG A 496 19.38 -4.81 -22.46
C ARG A 496 18.20 -5.69 -22.85
N ALA A 497 17.02 -5.11 -23.06
CA ALA A 497 15.85 -5.85 -23.53
C ALA A 497 16.09 -6.48 -24.91
N GLU A 498 16.77 -5.78 -25.82
CA GLU A 498 17.11 -6.28 -27.15
C GLU A 498 18.11 -7.44 -27.10
N GLU A 499 19.09 -7.38 -26.19
CA GLU A 499 20.00 -8.49 -25.90
C GLU A 499 19.22 -9.75 -25.46
N HIS A 500 18.24 -9.59 -24.56
CA HIS A 500 17.38 -10.68 -24.12
C HIS A 500 16.53 -11.27 -25.26
N ARG A 501 15.92 -10.41 -26.10
CA ARG A 501 15.12 -10.83 -27.27
C ARG A 501 15.96 -11.62 -28.29
N SER A 502 17.17 -11.15 -28.56
CA SER A 502 18.10 -11.80 -29.49
C SER A 502 18.49 -13.21 -29.02
N ARG A 503 18.75 -13.37 -27.70
CA ARG A 503 19.02 -14.68 -27.10
C ARG A 503 17.80 -15.61 -27.18
N ALA A 504 16.61 -15.13 -26.84
CA ALA A 504 15.37 -15.91 -26.92
C ALA A 504 15.12 -16.49 -28.32
N SER A 505 15.39 -15.69 -29.36
CA SER A 505 15.22 -16.10 -30.76
C SER A 505 16.18 -17.23 -31.18
N ALA A 506 17.36 -17.34 -30.55
CA ALA A 506 18.33 -18.39 -30.86
C ALA A 506 17.83 -19.81 -30.51
N SER A 507 16.77 -19.95 -29.70
CA SER A 507 16.14 -21.22 -29.32
C SER A 507 17.11 -22.26 -28.73
N ASP A 508 18.23 -21.82 -28.14
CA ASP A 508 19.20 -22.73 -27.55
C ASP A 508 18.72 -23.29 -26.19
N ASN A 509 19.23 -24.46 -25.81
CA ASN A 509 18.85 -25.13 -24.56
C ASN A 509 19.17 -24.31 -23.29
N ALA A 510 20.19 -23.44 -23.31
CA ALA A 510 20.51 -22.61 -22.16
C ALA A 510 19.45 -21.52 -21.98
N THR A 511 19.01 -20.92 -23.08
CA THR A 511 17.96 -19.91 -23.13
C THR A 511 16.60 -20.48 -22.72
N VAL A 512 16.23 -21.67 -23.20
CA VAL A 512 15.00 -22.37 -22.76
C VAL A 512 15.05 -22.70 -21.27
N ARG A 513 16.20 -23.14 -20.74
CA ARG A 513 16.36 -23.37 -19.30
C ARG A 513 16.27 -22.07 -18.49
N MET A 514 16.86 -20.99 -18.97
CA MET A 514 16.77 -19.67 -18.35
C MET A 514 15.32 -19.17 -18.31
N LEU A 515 14.60 -19.25 -19.43
CA LEU A 515 13.16 -18.96 -19.53
C LEU A 515 12.34 -19.72 -18.46
N HIS A 516 12.55 -21.04 -18.38
CA HIS A 516 11.90 -21.89 -17.39
C HIS A 516 12.27 -21.52 -15.95
N ASN A 517 13.55 -21.21 -15.70
CA ASN A 517 14.04 -20.84 -14.37
C ASN A 517 13.52 -19.48 -13.91
N CYS A 518 13.45 -18.50 -14.82
CA CYS A 518 12.94 -17.15 -14.54
C CYS A 518 11.40 -17.10 -14.41
N ARG A 519 10.69 -18.21 -14.65
CA ARG A 519 9.21 -18.28 -14.64
C ARG A 519 8.51 -17.20 -15.48
N SER A 520 9.23 -16.64 -16.45
CA SER A 520 8.70 -15.63 -17.35
C SER A 520 8.17 -16.33 -18.59
N GLN A 521 6.85 -16.40 -18.72
CA GLN A 521 6.21 -16.72 -20.01
C GLN A 521 6.40 -15.56 -21.02
N PHE A 522 6.96 -14.44 -20.58
CA PHE A 522 6.86 -13.12 -21.20
C PHE A 522 8.18 -12.59 -21.79
N LEU A 523 9.28 -13.36 -21.82
CA LEU A 523 10.57 -12.83 -22.35
C LEU A 523 10.49 -12.29 -23.80
N LEU A 524 9.48 -12.68 -24.58
CA LEU A 524 9.22 -12.12 -25.91
C LEU A 524 8.57 -10.72 -25.87
N ASP A 525 7.87 -10.36 -24.79
CA ASP A 525 7.16 -9.08 -24.62
C ASP A 525 8.04 -7.95 -24.08
N ASN A 526 9.28 -8.26 -23.64
CA ASN A 526 10.18 -7.33 -22.94
C ASN A 526 10.48 -6.07 -23.73
N VAL A 527 10.85 -6.23 -25.01
CA VAL A 527 11.29 -5.11 -25.84
C VAL A 527 10.11 -4.17 -26.14
N TYR A 528 8.92 -4.72 -26.36
CA TYR A 528 7.72 -3.93 -26.63
C TYR A 528 7.27 -3.17 -25.38
N GLN A 529 7.44 -3.75 -24.19
CA GLN A 529 7.20 -3.06 -22.94
C GLN A 529 8.09 -1.81 -22.77
N VAL A 530 9.37 -1.89 -23.16
CA VAL A 530 10.27 -0.74 -23.12
C VAL A 530 9.84 0.35 -24.12
N TYR A 531 9.46 -0.03 -25.34
CA TYR A 531 8.96 0.93 -26.32
C TYR A 531 7.61 1.54 -25.93
N ALA A 532 6.73 0.75 -25.32
CA ALA A 532 5.49 1.25 -24.74
C ALA A 532 5.79 2.27 -23.63
N ALA A 533 6.73 1.98 -22.73
CA ALA A 533 7.15 2.90 -21.68
C ALA A 533 7.74 4.21 -22.25
N LEU A 534 8.57 4.12 -23.30
CA LEU A 534 9.07 5.30 -24.03
C LEU A 534 7.95 6.11 -24.65
N TYR A 535 7.01 5.45 -25.32
CA TYR A 535 5.84 6.11 -25.90
C TYR A 535 5.03 6.82 -24.82
N HIS A 536 4.72 6.16 -23.70
CA HIS A 536 3.92 6.78 -22.64
C HIS A 536 4.62 7.96 -21.97
N GLY A 537 5.95 7.94 -21.84
CA GLY A 537 6.70 9.12 -21.36
C GLY A 537 6.61 10.30 -22.33
N LEU A 538 6.69 10.05 -23.64
CA LEU A 538 6.48 11.07 -24.67
C LEU A 538 5.02 11.57 -24.69
N PHE A 539 4.04 10.67 -24.55
CA PHE A 539 2.63 11.01 -24.54
C PHE A 539 2.31 12.00 -23.43
N VAL A 540 2.78 11.75 -22.20
CA VAL A 540 2.57 12.66 -21.06
C VAL A 540 3.16 14.06 -21.34
N LEU A 541 4.36 14.13 -21.94
CA LEU A 541 4.98 15.40 -22.34
C LEU A 541 4.11 16.15 -23.36
N LEU A 542 3.63 15.45 -24.39
CA LEU A 542 2.80 16.03 -25.45
C LEU A 542 1.47 16.51 -24.92
N GLU A 543 0.78 15.69 -24.14
CA GLU A 543 -0.49 16.01 -23.49
C GLU A 543 -0.36 17.28 -22.62
N HIS A 544 0.66 17.37 -21.77
CA HIS A 544 0.85 18.55 -20.92
C HIS A 544 1.22 19.81 -21.72
N LEU A 545 2.06 19.68 -22.76
CA LEU A 545 2.38 20.79 -23.64
C LEU A 545 1.12 21.29 -24.35
N TRP A 546 0.31 20.37 -24.87
CA TRP A 546 -0.88 20.70 -25.63
C TRP A 546 -2.01 21.24 -24.76
N CYS A 547 -2.39 20.54 -23.69
CA CYS A 547 -3.54 20.88 -22.85
C CYS A 547 -3.23 21.99 -21.86
N CYS A 548 -2.04 21.98 -21.24
CA CYS A 548 -1.72 22.88 -20.14
C CYS A 548 -0.84 24.06 -20.57
N TYR A 549 0.22 23.83 -21.35
CA TYR A 549 1.24 24.85 -21.62
C TYR A 549 0.87 25.82 -22.73
N PHE A 550 0.54 25.30 -23.91
CA PHE A 550 0.32 26.09 -25.11
C PHE A 550 -0.88 27.03 -25.00
N THR A 551 -0.73 28.19 -25.62
CA THR A 551 -1.86 29.04 -25.97
C THR A 551 -2.38 28.65 -27.37
N GLU A 552 -3.46 29.29 -27.79
CA GLU A 552 -4.03 29.07 -29.12
C GLU A 552 -3.04 29.42 -30.26
N THR A 553 -2.11 30.34 -30.02
CA THR A 553 -1.08 30.73 -31.00
C THR A 553 -0.13 29.56 -31.28
N GLU A 554 0.37 28.88 -30.25
CA GLU A 554 1.28 27.75 -30.43
C GLU A 554 0.56 26.56 -31.06
N ARG A 555 -0.68 26.28 -30.65
CA ARG A 555 -1.51 25.21 -31.24
C ARG A 555 -1.73 25.44 -32.73
N ARG A 556 -2.05 26.67 -33.13
CA ARG A 556 -2.18 27.04 -34.55
C ARG A 556 -0.88 26.85 -35.30
N CYS A 557 0.24 27.33 -34.75
CA CYS A 557 1.55 27.17 -35.37
C CYS A 557 1.90 25.69 -35.58
N VAL A 558 1.72 24.84 -34.56
CA VAL A 558 1.92 23.38 -34.66
C VAL A 558 1.08 22.77 -35.80
N ASN A 559 -0.20 23.14 -35.90
CA ASN A 559 -1.10 22.66 -36.96
C ASN A 559 -0.68 23.14 -38.36
N GLU A 560 -0.17 24.37 -38.50
CA GLU A 560 0.30 24.92 -39.78
C GLU A 560 1.62 24.28 -40.23
N VAL A 561 2.53 24.04 -39.29
CA VAL A 561 3.87 23.49 -39.56
C VAL A 561 3.78 22.03 -39.97
N LEU A 562 3.03 21.23 -39.20
CA LEU A 562 2.91 19.79 -39.41
C LEU A 562 1.46 19.34 -39.22
N PRO A 563 0.62 19.47 -40.27
CA PRO A 563 -0.75 19.00 -40.22
C PRO A 563 -0.82 17.46 -40.22
N PRO A 564 -1.91 16.85 -39.71
CA PRO A 564 -2.04 15.39 -39.56
C PRO A 564 -1.71 14.59 -40.83
N GLU A 565 -2.07 15.10 -42.01
CA GLU A 565 -1.87 14.45 -43.30
C GLU A 565 -0.38 14.24 -43.63
N LYS A 566 0.50 15.11 -43.12
CA LYS A 566 1.94 15.01 -43.37
C LYS A 566 2.58 13.81 -42.69
N TYR A 567 1.96 13.26 -41.65
CA TYR A 567 2.44 12.01 -41.06
C TYR A 567 2.35 10.82 -42.01
N ALA A 568 1.48 10.86 -43.03
CA ALA A 568 1.40 9.82 -44.05
C ALA A 568 2.68 9.70 -44.90
N GLU A 569 3.47 10.79 -45.00
CA GLU A 569 4.74 10.83 -45.76
C GLU A 569 5.92 10.17 -44.99
N GLY A 570 5.71 9.78 -43.72
CA GLY A 570 6.71 9.12 -42.88
C GLY A 570 7.42 10.04 -41.88
N ALA A 571 8.09 9.45 -40.90
CA ALA A 571 8.74 10.18 -39.80
C ALA A 571 9.93 11.04 -40.28
N GLU A 572 10.70 10.54 -41.26
CA GLU A 572 11.84 11.27 -41.84
C GLU A 572 11.39 12.54 -42.57
N ALA A 573 10.30 12.47 -43.33
CA ALA A 573 9.73 13.63 -44.02
C ALA A 573 9.25 14.69 -43.00
N ALA A 574 8.53 14.26 -41.97
CA ALA A 574 8.09 15.13 -40.87
C ALA A 574 9.28 15.79 -40.16
N ALA A 575 10.33 15.03 -39.82
CA ALA A 575 11.55 15.55 -39.21
C ALA A 575 12.29 16.54 -40.14
N GLY A 576 12.27 16.30 -41.45
CA GLY A 576 12.80 17.21 -42.46
C GLY A 576 12.11 18.57 -42.44
N ILE A 577 10.76 18.58 -42.40
CA ILE A 577 9.96 19.82 -42.32
C ILE A 577 10.36 20.62 -41.08
N ILE A 578 10.39 19.99 -39.91
CA ILE A 578 10.74 20.64 -38.62
C ILE A 578 12.14 21.27 -38.68
N LYS A 579 13.12 20.60 -39.28
CA LYS A 579 14.50 21.10 -39.39
C LYS A 579 14.61 22.35 -40.29
N THR A 580 13.79 22.44 -41.33
CA THR A 580 13.86 23.54 -42.32
C THR A 580 13.16 24.82 -41.88
N GLN A 581 12.24 24.74 -40.93
CA GLN A 581 11.47 25.90 -40.47
C GLN A 581 12.11 26.59 -39.27
N GLN A 582 12.01 27.92 -39.22
CA GLN A 582 12.34 28.68 -38.02
C GLN A 582 11.15 28.65 -37.07
N LEU A 583 11.29 27.86 -36.00
CA LEU A 583 10.23 27.61 -35.03
C LEU A 583 10.65 28.13 -33.65
N GLU A 584 9.67 28.56 -32.85
CA GLU A 584 9.90 28.78 -31.44
C GLU A 584 10.32 27.48 -30.74
N TYR A 585 11.19 27.57 -29.74
CA TYR A 585 11.75 26.40 -29.05
C TYR A 585 10.70 25.43 -28.53
N CYS A 586 9.60 25.91 -27.91
CA CYS A 586 8.58 25.03 -27.37
C CYS A 586 7.78 24.29 -28.47
N VAL A 587 7.52 24.95 -29.60
CA VAL A 587 6.84 24.36 -30.76
C VAL A 587 7.72 23.31 -31.41
N ARG A 588 9.01 23.64 -31.63
CA ARG A 588 10.00 22.69 -32.14
C ARG A 588 10.12 21.47 -31.24
N PHE A 589 10.24 21.69 -29.93
CA PHE A 589 10.36 20.62 -28.94
C PHE A 589 9.14 19.69 -28.99
N PHE A 590 7.92 20.24 -29.02
CA PHE A 590 6.70 19.46 -29.15
C PHE A 590 6.71 18.59 -30.42
N LEU A 591 6.96 19.19 -31.58
CA LEU A 591 6.96 18.48 -32.87
C LEU A 591 8.02 17.37 -32.95
N GLU A 592 9.22 17.60 -32.41
CA GLU A 592 10.29 16.60 -32.37
C GLU A 592 9.91 15.37 -31.50
N HIS A 593 9.16 15.58 -30.41
CA HIS A 593 8.68 14.50 -29.54
C HIS A 593 7.41 13.84 -30.11
N GLU A 594 6.57 14.58 -30.83
CA GLU A 594 5.38 14.07 -31.52
C GLU A 594 5.79 13.06 -32.61
N VAL A 595 6.80 13.40 -33.42
CA VAL A 595 7.35 12.47 -34.43
C VAL A 595 7.91 11.19 -33.79
N GLN A 596 8.64 11.30 -32.67
CA GLN A 596 9.16 10.14 -31.95
C GLN A 596 8.04 9.25 -31.38
N ALA A 597 7.00 9.85 -30.80
CA ALA A 597 5.85 9.11 -30.29
C ALA A 597 5.11 8.37 -31.40
N MET A 598 4.90 9.05 -32.54
CA MET A 598 4.29 8.46 -33.74
C MET A 598 5.09 7.27 -34.29
N GLU A 599 6.43 7.38 -34.32
CA GLU A 599 7.30 6.30 -34.77
C GLU A 599 7.21 5.07 -33.84
N LEU A 600 7.28 5.28 -32.53
CA LEU A 600 7.14 4.20 -31.55
C LEU A 600 5.77 3.52 -31.62
N ALA A 601 4.68 4.31 -31.71
CA ALA A 601 3.34 3.74 -31.81
C ALA A 601 3.15 2.94 -33.11
N ARG A 602 3.68 3.42 -34.25
CA ARG A 602 3.67 2.66 -35.52
C ARG A 602 4.44 1.36 -35.42
N ARG A 603 5.61 1.40 -34.79
CA ARG A 603 6.41 0.20 -34.53
C ARG A 603 5.62 -0.81 -33.69
N LEU A 604 4.97 -0.35 -32.62
CA LEU A 604 4.18 -1.19 -31.72
C LEU A 604 2.92 -1.76 -32.38
N VAL A 605 2.30 -1.08 -33.36
CA VAL A 605 1.21 -1.69 -34.17
C VAL A 605 1.65 -2.97 -34.88
N VAL A 606 2.91 -3.00 -35.36
CA VAL A 606 3.47 -4.14 -36.10
C VAL A 606 4.02 -5.19 -35.14
N GLU A 607 4.76 -4.76 -34.13
CA GLU A 607 5.52 -5.63 -33.24
C GLU A 607 4.67 -6.21 -32.09
N ASP A 608 3.71 -5.44 -31.55
CA ASP A 608 2.82 -5.87 -30.47
C ASP A 608 1.44 -6.22 -31.03
N SER A 609 1.35 -7.42 -31.60
CA SER A 609 0.12 -7.91 -32.22
C SER A 609 -1.07 -7.98 -31.25
N ILE A 610 -0.80 -8.22 -29.96
CA ILE A 610 -1.80 -8.37 -28.89
C ILE A 610 -2.49 -7.03 -28.65
N ARG A 611 -1.73 -5.94 -28.53
CA ARG A 611 -2.23 -4.58 -28.29
C ARG A 611 -2.30 -3.74 -29.57
N SER A 612 -2.22 -4.34 -30.76
CA SER A 612 -2.23 -3.61 -32.04
C SER A 612 -3.40 -2.63 -32.22
N LYS A 613 -4.60 -2.97 -31.75
CA LYS A 613 -5.77 -2.06 -31.76
C LYS A 613 -5.59 -0.86 -30.83
N TYR A 614 -5.01 -1.08 -29.66
CA TYR A 614 -4.68 -0.01 -28.71
C TYR A 614 -3.69 0.96 -29.36
N TRP A 615 -2.60 0.46 -29.93
CA TRP A 615 -1.59 1.31 -30.60
C TRP A 615 -2.14 2.07 -31.81
N LYS A 616 -3.10 1.52 -32.57
CA LYS A 616 -3.80 2.26 -33.63
C LYS A 616 -4.63 3.43 -33.09
N ASN A 617 -5.26 3.27 -31.92
CA ASN A 617 -5.97 4.35 -31.25
C ASN A 617 -5.01 5.44 -30.76
N GLU A 618 -3.90 5.03 -30.15
CA GLU A 618 -2.82 5.93 -29.71
C GLU A 618 -2.25 6.78 -30.86
N ILE A 619 -1.98 6.17 -32.03
CA ILE A 619 -1.58 6.91 -33.24
C ILE A 619 -2.63 7.96 -33.61
N LYS A 620 -3.92 7.62 -33.54
CA LYS A 620 -5.00 8.55 -33.89
C LYS A 620 -5.01 9.74 -32.92
N ILE A 621 -4.88 9.50 -31.62
CA ILE A 621 -4.84 10.56 -30.60
C ILE A 621 -3.68 11.50 -30.86
N VAL A 622 -2.46 10.99 -31.01
CA VAL A 622 -1.26 11.83 -31.22
C VAL A 622 -1.34 12.58 -32.55
N MET A 623 -1.75 11.90 -33.64
CA MET A 623 -1.83 12.49 -34.98
C MET A 623 -2.86 13.62 -35.07
N HIS A 624 -4.01 13.47 -34.41
CA HIS A 624 -5.07 14.50 -34.39
C HIS A 624 -4.98 15.43 -33.18
N ARG A 625 -4.08 15.17 -32.23
CA ARG A 625 -3.88 15.92 -31.00
C ARG A 625 -5.14 15.98 -30.13
N ASP A 626 -5.90 14.88 -30.15
CA ASP A 626 -7.12 14.66 -29.37
C ASP A 626 -6.79 14.24 -27.92
N TYR A 627 -5.84 14.94 -27.30
CA TYR A 627 -5.52 14.76 -25.89
C TYR A 627 -6.72 15.22 -25.05
N ILE A 628 -7.07 14.44 -24.02
CA ILE A 628 -8.21 14.72 -23.15
C ILE A 628 -7.77 15.63 -22.00
#